data_AF-A0A380DLG7-F1
#
_entry.id   AF-A0A380DLG7-F1
#
_cell.length_a   1.000
_cell.length_b   1.000
_cell.length_c   1.000
_cell.angle_alpha   90.00
_cell.angle_beta   90.00
_cell.angle_gamma   90.00
#
_symmetry.space_group_name_H-M   'P 1'
#
loop_
_entity.id
_entity.type
_entity.pdbx_description
1 polymer ?
#
loop_
_entity_poly.entity_id
_entity_poly.type
_entity_poly.pdbx_seq_one_letter_code
_entity_poly.pdbx_strand_id
1 'polypeptide(L)'
;MWKKSIQNHESKLNENSKALYRDLVEEKIIPEIKEDVDSDLTTKEIEDLNHSIENEDCAQIRKQTRKKRTKIKKFKNKFDDYSERKSKYEEQKSILKDRNSFSKLIMMQLL
;
A
#
# COMPACT_ATOMS: atom_id res chain seq x y z
N MET A 1 -6.61 0.05 -30.49
CA MET A 1 -5.82 1.30 -30.46
C MET A 1 -6.01 2.15 -29.21
N TRP A 2 -7.09 1.99 -28.42
CA TRP A 2 -7.32 2.79 -27.19
C TRP A 2 -6.53 2.30 -25.96
N LYS A 3 -6.54 0.99 -25.68
CA LYS A 3 -5.83 0.37 -24.54
C LYS A 3 -4.34 0.73 -24.47
N LYS A 4 -3.64 0.60 -25.61
CA LYS A 4 -2.21 0.94 -25.72
C LYS A 4 -1.95 2.44 -25.52
N SER A 5 -2.87 3.30 -25.98
CA SER A 5 -2.78 4.76 -25.77
C SER A 5 -2.91 5.11 -24.28
N ILE A 6 -3.89 4.52 -23.59
CA ILE A 6 -4.06 4.70 -22.14
C ILE A 6 -2.82 4.21 -21.38
N GLN A 7 -2.34 3.01 -21.68
CA GLN A 7 -1.15 2.45 -21.01
C GLN A 7 0.09 3.33 -21.21
N ASN A 8 0.30 3.84 -22.43
CA ASN A 8 1.41 4.73 -22.73
C ASN A 8 1.29 6.04 -21.95
N HIS A 9 0.07 6.62 -21.89
CA HIS A 9 -0.16 7.85 -21.15
C HIS A 9 0.00 7.65 -19.63
N GLU A 10 -0.53 6.56 -19.08
CA GLU A 10 -0.38 6.18 -17.67
C GLU A 10 1.11 6.03 -17.32
N SER A 11 1.87 5.30 -18.15
CA SER A 11 3.30 5.07 -17.94
C SER A 11 4.08 6.39 -17.95
N LYS A 12 3.85 7.24 -18.97
CA LYS A 12 4.52 8.54 -19.09
C LYS A 12 4.19 9.48 -17.94
N LEU A 13 2.93 9.48 -17.48
CA LEU A 13 2.51 10.29 -16.34
C LEU A 13 3.18 9.81 -15.03
N ASN A 14 3.32 8.50 -14.86
CA ASN A 14 3.96 7.89 -13.69
C ASN A 14 5.48 8.08 -13.68
N GLU A 15 6.13 8.07 -14.85
CA GLU A 15 7.54 8.42 -15.00
C GLU A 15 7.79 9.90 -14.66
N ASN A 16 6.98 10.80 -15.23
CA ASN A 16 7.09 12.23 -14.99
C ASN A 16 6.85 12.60 -13.52
N SER A 17 5.86 11.98 -12.87
CA SER A 17 5.58 12.24 -11.44
C SER A 17 6.73 11.78 -10.55
N LYS A 18 7.37 10.64 -10.86
CA LYS A 18 8.56 10.15 -10.15
C LYS A 18 9.78 11.05 -10.37
N ALA A 19 9.99 11.55 -11.58
CA ALA A 19 11.07 12.49 -11.88
C ALA A 19 10.91 13.78 -11.06
N LEU A 20 9.72 14.40 -11.12
CA LEU A 20 9.39 15.58 -10.31
C LEU A 20 9.61 15.35 -8.81
N TYR A 21 9.19 14.20 -8.29
CA TYR A 21 9.43 13.86 -6.89
C TYR A 21 10.94 13.79 -6.57
N ARG A 22 11.75 13.18 -7.42
CA ARG A 22 13.21 13.11 -7.23
C ARG A 22 13.85 14.49 -7.24
N ASP A 23 13.45 15.36 -8.16
CA ASP A 23 13.95 16.74 -8.23
C ASP A 23 13.62 17.51 -6.95
N LEU A 24 12.38 17.39 -6.43
CA LEU A 24 11.95 18.03 -5.18
C LEU A 24 12.74 17.54 -3.95
N VAL A 25 13.14 16.26 -3.94
CA VAL A 25 13.97 15.67 -2.88
C VAL A 25 15.42 16.15 -3.01
N GLU A 26 15.97 16.19 -4.22
CA GLU A 26 17.34 16.64 -4.49
C GLU A 26 17.52 18.14 -4.15
N GLU A 27 16.54 18.97 -4.50
CA GLU A 27 16.48 20.39 -4.13
C GLU A 27 16.17 20.60 -2.63
N LYS A 28 15.92 19.53 -1.87
CA LYS A 28 15.59 19.53 -0.44
C LYS A 28 14.33 20.34 -0.10
N ILE A 29 13.42 20.47 -1.06
CA ILE A 29 12.11 21.13 -0.86
C ILE A 29 11.20 20.24 -0.02
N ILE A 30 11.24 18.93 -0.25
CA ILE A 30 10.47 17.92 0.48
C ILE A 30 11.44 16.85 1.02
N PRO A 31 11.21 16.30 2.22
CA PRO A 31 12.01 15.19 2.73
C PRO A 31 11.86 13.93 1.87
N GLU A 32 12.95 13.16 1.75
CA GLU A 32 12.89 11.84 1.17
C GLU A 32 11.99 10.93 2.01
N ILE A 33 10.87 10.53 1.43
CA ILE A 33 10.03 9.46 1.96
C ILE A 33 10.79 8.16 1.73
N LYS A 34 11.30 7.58 2.81
CA LYS A 34 11.79 6.19 2.77
C LYS A 34 10.60 5.31 2.41
N GLU A 35 10.73 4.50 1.36
CA GLU A 35 9.79 3.38 1.19
C GLU A 35 9.89 2.54 2.47
N ASP A 36 8.76 2.38 3.16
CA ASP A 36 8.68 1.67 4.43
C ASP A 36 9.10 0.20 4.24
N VAL A 37 10.40 -0.07 4.39
CA VAL A 37 10.97 -1.41 4.26
C VAL A 37 10.81 -2.22 5.55
N ASP A 38 10.42 -1.62 6.67
CA ASP A 38 10.44 -2.35 7.93
C ASP A 38 9.03 -2.61 8.49
N SER A 39 8.29 -3.48 7.80
CA SER A 39 7.13 -4.18 8.37
C SER A 39 7.48 -4.79 9.74
N ASP A 40 8.74 -5.20 9.88
CA ASP A 40 9.35 -5.78 11.08
C ASP A 40 9.58 -4.77 12.22
N LEU A 41 9.77 -3.49 11.92
CA LEU A 41 9.82 -2.45 12.95
C LEU A 41 8.43 -2.21 13.55
N THR A 42 7.39 -2.26 12.70
CA THR A 42 5.99 -2.07 13.14
C THR A 42 5.47 -3.27 13.94
N THR A 43 5.93 -4.50 13.65
CA THR A 43 5.60 -5.69 14.47
C THR A 43 6.25 -5.60 15.84
N LYS A 44 7.56 -5.33 15.90
CA LYS A 44 8.31 -5.20 17.15
C LYS A 44 7.73 -4.13 18.06
N GLU A 45 7.39 -2.97 17.51
CA GLU A 45 6.82 -1.87 18.29
C GLU A 45 5.42 -2.22 18.85
N ILE A 46 4.61 -3.02 18.14
CA ILE A 46 3.34 -3.53 18.68
C ILE A 46 3.61 -4.54 19.82
N GLU A 47 4.63 -5.38 19.68
CA GLU A 47 5.01 -6.42 20.62
C GLU A 47 5.56 -5.81 21.93
N ASP A 48 6.46 -4.83 21.82
CA ASP A 48 6.97 -4.04 22.94
C ASP A 48 5.85 -3.33 23.71
N LEU A 49 4.87 -2.78 22.98
CA LEU A 49 3.70 -2.15 23.59
C LEU A 49 2.80 -3.17 24.30
N ASN A 50 2.70 -4.42 23.81
CA ASN A 50 1.97 -5.48 24.50
C ASN A 50 2.67 -5.84 25.82
N HIS A 51 3.98 -6.06 25.78
CA HIS A 51 4.78 -6.35 26.97
C HIS A 51 4.69 -5.22 28.00
N SER A 52 4.72 -3.97 27.53
CA SER A 52 4.52 -2.78 28.38
C SER A 52 3.12 -2.71 29.00
N ILE A 53 2.09 -3.25 28.36
CA ILE A 53 0.73 -3.29 28.92
C ILE A 53 0.59 -4.40 29.98
N GLU A 54 1.27 -5.52 29.79
CA GLU A 54 1.22 -6.67 30.70
C GLU A 54 1.93 -6.39 32.02
N ASN A 55 3.07 -5.69 31.96
CA ASN A 55 3.91 -5.42 33.13
C ASN A 55 3.66 -4.08 33.82
N GLU A 56 2.69 -3.29 33.36
CA GLU A 56 2.37 -1.98 33.94
C GLU A 56 1.18 -2.05 34.90
N ASP A 57 1.40 -1.66 36.16
CA ASP A 57 0.36 -1.69 37.19
C ASP A 57 -0.62 -0.52 37.04
N CYS A 58 -0.12 0.65 36.62
CA CYS A 58 -0.94 1.85 36.53
C CYS A 58 -1.98 1.74 35.41
N ALA A 59 -3.26 1.67 35.79
CA ALA A 59 -4.37 1.60 34.83
C ALA A 59 -4.39 2.78 33.84
N GLN A 60 -3.99 3.96 34.29
CA GLN A 60 -3.94 5.16 33.44
C GLN A 60 -2.86 5.05 32.37
N ILE A 61 -1.67 4.55 32.72
CA ILE A 61 -0.57 4.33 31.77
C ILE A 61 -0.98 3.23 30.77
N ARG A 62 -1.49 2.09 31.24
CA ARG A 62 -2.01 1.02 30.34
C ARG A 62 -3.05 1.54 29.35
N LYS A 63 -3.94 2.44 29.77
CA LYS A 63 -4.96 3.04 28.88
C LYS A 63 -4.31 3.89 27.79
N GLN A 64 -3.28 4.67 28.11
CA GLN A 64 -2.54 5.47 27.13
C GLN A 64 -1.76 4.60 26.15
N THR A 65 -1.07 3.57 26.65
CA THR A 65 -0.31 2.61 25.83
C THR A 65 -1.22 1.84 24.87
N ARG A 66 -2.39 1.39 25.32
CA ARG A 66 -3.42 0.77 24.46
C ARG A 66 -3.87 1.69 23.33
N LYS A 67 -4.08 2.98 23.61
CA LYS A 67 -4.46 3.95 22.56
C LYS A 67 -3.39 4.07 21.47
N LYS A 68 -2.12 4.16 21.86
CA LYS A 68 -0.99 4.20 20.93
C LYS A 68 -0.95 2.93 20.07
N ARG A 69 -0.96 1.76 20.71
CA ARG A 69 -0.95 0.45 20.03
C ARG A 69 -2.10 0.29 19.03
N THR A 70 -3.32 0.65 19.42
CA THR A 70 -4.50 0.54 18.53
C THR A 70 -4.37 1.45 17.31
N LYS A 71 -3.78 2.65 17.46
CA LYS A 71 -3.52 3.56 16.35
C LYS A 71 -2.54 2.94 15.35
N ILE A 72 -1.42 2.40 15.83
CA ILE A 72 -0.41 1.72 14.99
C ILE A 72 -1.05 0.53 14.26
N LYS A 73 -1.76 -0.35 14.98
CA LYS A 73 -2.43 -1.52 14.39
C LYS A 73 -3.44 -1.14 13.30
N LYS A 74 -4.17 -0.04 13.48
CA LYS A 74 -5.11 0.46 12.47
C LYS A 74 -4.41 0.86 11.17
N PHE A 75 -3.25 1.51 11.26
CA PHE A 75 -2.49 1.89 10.08
C PHE A 75 -1.86 0.67 9.41
N LYS A 76 -1.24 -0.22 10.19
CA LYS A 76 -0.70 -1.48 9.69
C LYS A 76 -1.72 -2.26 8.85
N ASN A 77 -2.92 -2.50 9.40
CA ASN A 77 -3.97 -3.21 8.69
C ASN A 77 -4.38 -2.53 7.36
N LYS A 78 -4.33 -1.19 7.29
CA LYS A 78 -4.60 -0.47 6.04
C LYS A 78 -3.49 -0.64 5.02
N PHE A 79 -2.23 -0.60 5.45
CA PHE A 79 -1.09 -0.86 4.57
C PHE A 79 -1.15 -2.28 4.01
N ASP A 80 -1.48 -3.26 4.85
CA ASP A 80 -1.66 -4.65 4.43
C ASP A 80 -2.79 -4.76 3.38
N ASP A 81 -3.96 -4.14 3.61
CA ASP A 81 -5.06 -4.08 2.63
C ASP A 81 -4.63 -3.45 1.30
N TYR A 82 -3.92 -2.33 1.33
CA TYR A 82 -3.45 -1.65 0.13
C TYR A 82 -2.44 -2.48 -0.65
N SER A 83 -1.52 -3.15 0.05
CA SER A 83 -0.55 -4.06 -0.55
C SER A 83 -1.24 -5.22 -1.26
N GLU A 84 -2.18 -5.88 -0.58
CA GLU A 84 -2.93 -7.01 -1.13
C GLU A 84 -3.75 -6.60 -2.36
N ARG A 85 -4.46 -5.46 -2.28
CA ARG A 85 -5.25 -4.94 -3.40
C ARG A 85 -4.38 -4.56 -4.59
N LYS A 86 -3.22 -3.95 -4.36
CA LYS A 86 -2.25 -3.63 -5.41
C LYS A 86 -1.78 -4.91 -6.11
N SER A 87 -1.40 -5.94 -5.33
CA SER A 87 -1.02 -7.25 -5.88
C SER A 87 -2.14 -7.86 -6.74
N LYS A 88 -3.39 -7.81 -6.26
CA LYS A 88 -4.57 -8.29 -7.01
C LYS A 88 -4.78 -7.53 -8.32
N TYR A 89 -4.61 -6.20 -8.32
CA TYR A 89 -4.74 -5.41 -9.54
C TYR A 89 -3.66 -5.74 -10.57
N GLU A 90 -2.41 -5.95 -10.14
CA GLU A 90 -1.33 -6.37 -11.03
C GLU A 90 -1.60 -7.75 -11.64
N GLU A 91 -2.09 -8.71 -10.85
CA GLU A 91 -2.48 -10.04 -11.34
C GLU A 91 -3.63 -9.94 -12.36
N GLN A 92 -4.69 -9.18 -12.05
CA GLN A 92 -5.81 -8.95 -12.96
C GLN A 92 -5.36 -8.27 -14.26
N LYS A 93 -4.45 -7.31 -14.19
CA LYS A 93 -3.85 -6.63 -15.35
C LYS A 93 -3.04 -7.61 -16.21
N SER A 94 -2.34 -8.56 -15.58
CA SER A 94 -1.62 -9.65 -16.26
C SER A 94 -2.55 -10.63 -16.97
N ILE A 95 -3.66 -11.03 -16.35
CA ILE A 95 -4.68 -11.91 -16.97
C ILE A 95 -5.30 -11.25 -18.21
N LEU A 96 -5.50 -9.93 -18.16
CA LEU A 96 -6.10 -9.15 -19.23
C LEU A 96 -5.25 -9.07 -20.51
N LYS A 97 -3.93 -9.38 -20.49
CA LYS A 97 -2.99 -9.32 -21.64
C LYS A 97 -3.45 -8.37 -22.77
N ASP A 98 -3.92 -8.91 -23.90
CA ASP A 98 -4.47 -8.14 -25.04
C ASP A 98 -6.00 -8.04 -25.07
N ARG A 99 -6.71 -8.67 -24.13
CA ARG A 99 -8.17 -8.66 -24.07
C ARG A 99 -8.67 -7.26 -23.66
N ASN A 100 -9.73 -6.81 -24.31
CA ASN A 100 -10.31 -5.47 -24.12
C ASN A 100 -11.53 -5.48 -23.17
N SER A 101 -11.97 -6.65 -22.69
CA SER A 101 -13.00 -6.79 -21.64
C SER A 101 -12.98 -8.20 -21.02
N PHE A 102 -13.49 -8.34 -19.79
CA PHE A 102 -13.75 -9.63 -19.14
C PHE A 102 -15.00 -10.35 -19.68
N SER A 103 -15.89 -9.62 -20.38
CA SER A 103 -17.25 -10.06 -20.72
C SER A 103 -17.40 -10.89 -22.00
N LYS A 104 -16.35 -11.08 -22.81
CA LYS A 104 -16.49 -11.82 -24.09
C LYS A 104 -16.76 -13.32 -23.96
N LEU A 105 -16.75 -13.91 -22.76
CA LEU A 105 -16.83 -15.37 -22.59
C LEU A 105 -18.23 -15.91 -22.27
N ILE A 106 -19.19 -15.08 -21.81
CA ILE A 106 -20.55 -15.58 -21.53
C ILE A 106 -21.34 -15.88 -22.83
N MET A 107 -20.91 -15.34 -23.98
CA MET A 107 -21.61 -15.54 -25.26
C MET A 107 -21.00 -16.64 -26.16
N MET A 108 -19.96 -17.35 -25.73
CA MET A 108 -19.31 -18.40 -26.56
C MET A 108 -19.34 -19.82 -25.96
N GLN A 109 -20.14 -20.06 -24.92
CA GLN A 109 -20.40 -21.40 -24.36
C GLN A 109 -21.85 -21.90 -24.57
N LEU A 110 -22.61 -21.27 -25.47
CA LEU A 110 -24.02 -21.63 -25.77
C LEU A 110 -24.32 -21.83 -27.27
N LEU A 111 -23.31 -22.07 -28.11
CA LEU A 111 -23.47 -22.55 -29.49
C LEU A 111 -22.50 -23.70 -29.73
#